data_AF-A0A318JA75-F1
#
_entry.id   AF-A0A318JA75-F1
#
_cell.length_a   1.000
_cell.length_b   1.000
_cell.length_c   1.000
_cell.angle_alpha   90.00
_cell.angle_beta   90.00
_cell.angle_gamma   90.00
#
_symmetry.space_group_name_H-M   'P 1'
#
loop_
_entity.id
_entity.type
_entity.pdbx_description
1 polymer ?
#
loop_
_entity_poly.entity_id
_entity_poly.type
_entity_poly.pdbx_seq_one_letter_code
_entity_poly.pdbx_strand_id
1 'polypeptide(L)'
;MENLPESARHFGLIPGQGGQEKSDTGTWLRYFFVEYNPLYFVSAFCMLYGIFLIDRNLSAVTMSSGPMASVALLLVLQLYEISLLAAAIFLAHRLGAIRPAAMLCLLECVLLFDCTFRLEGLALQSWFGAVIDVLWLLMLALKLRMMAIAMRLDFKAYHYVAVLLAAASIPVLIALLSSADSNTAIVLHVAAWLGSLMVLALELRRPALKSGWSKNGEQARLADTCIKAAFRILIGFYFYHIWAFLFFVADPHVRAAAMVGQFSAYFLLCTITRESVRDIWKFAILMLASCLLTPAILMYAMLLLSLILALQAGYRLNGNLAVGASLMMFAATYLKGWNGDGAALPDFPIWYSWNCVLLVTCLAMIIYRTRNLLAITLLSCAALFMLYRYGGALLPYKETGKGIVVIVLAFTILLTGLWVNMRFRIGTGPDEAS
;
A
#
# COMPACT_ATOMS: atom_id res chain seq x y z
N MET A 1 -4.86 25.16 18.55
CA MET A 1 -4.63 24.90 17.10
C MET A 1 -5.21 26.06 16.30
N GLU A 2 -4.76 27.28 16.61
CA GLU A 2 -5.16 28.52 15.92
C GLU A 2 -3.85 29.23 15.54
N ASN A 3 -3.80 29.81 14.34
CA ASN A 3 -2.63 30.43 13.69
C ASN A 3 -1.71 29.48 12.90
N LEU A 4 -2.28 28.63 12.04
CA LEU A 4 -1.55 28.21 10.84
C LEU A 4 -1.65 29.33 9.80
N PRO A 5 -0.53 29.76 9.17
CA PRO A 5 -0.54 30.81 8.15
C PRO A 5 -1.49 30.42 6.99
N GLU A 6 -2.18 31.39 6.38
CA GLU A 6 -3.13 31.14 5.28
C GLU A 6 -2.52 30.35 4.12
N SER A 7 -1.21 30.46 3.91
CA SER A 7 -0.46 29.66 2.94
C SER A 7 -0.45 28.14 3.22
N ALA A 8 -0.84 27.71 4.43
CA ALA A 8 -0.97 26.30 4.81
C ALA A 8 -2.39 25.73 4.58
N ARG A 9 -3.39 26.56 4.25
CA ARG A 9 -4.78 26.12 4.05
C ARG A 9 -5.10 25.67 2.63
N HIS A 10 -4.18 25.81 1.69
CA HIS A 10 -4.39 25.40 0.31
C HIS A 10 -3.41 24.28 -0.05
N PHE A 11 -3.83 23.05 0.21
CA PHE A 11 -3.50 21.96 -0.71
C PHE A 11 -4.08 22.37 -2.07
N GLY A 12 -3.27 23.08 -2.86
CA GLY A 12 -3.67 23.70 -4.12
C GLY A 12 -4.05 22.66 -5.17
N LEU A 13 -5.23 22.05 -5.03
CA LEU A 13 -5.96 21.48 -6.16
C LEU A 13 -6.55 22.59 -7.03
N ILE A 14 -6.61 23.81 -6.49
CA ILE A 14 -7.15 25.01 -7.12
C ILE A 14 -6.07 26.09 -7.05
N PRO A 15 -5.65 26.69 -8.17
CA PRO A 15 -4.76 27.85 -8.15
C PRO A 15 -5.39 28.92 -7.25
N GLY A 16 -4.60 29.41 -6.28
CA GLY A 16 -5.10 30.26 -5.21
C GLY A 16 -5.88 31.46 -5.73
N GLN A 17 -7.16 31.54 -5.35
CA GLN A 17 -8.01 32.71 -5.53
C GLN A 17 -7.55 33.81 -4.56
N GLY A 18 -6.39 34.42 -4.82
CA GLY A 18 -5.89 35.58 -4.06
C GLY A 18 -6.66 36.89 -4.35
N GLY A 19 -7.60 36.86 -5.29
CA GLY A 19 -8.50 37.96 -5.63
C GLY A 19 -9.64 37.41 -6.47
N GLN A 20 -10.79 38.08 -6.46
CA GLN A 20 -12.06 37.68 -7.13
C GLN A 20 -12.01 37.54 -8.67
N GLU A 21 -10.85 37.32 -9.28
CA GLU A 21 -10.77 37.01 -10.71
C GLU A 21 -11.29 35.60 -10.96
N LYS A 22 -12.32 35.50 -11.81
CA LYS A 22 -12.82 34.23 -12.34
C LYS A 22 -11.65 33.51 -12.99
N SER A 23 -11.20 32.41 -12.39
CA SER A 23 -10.16 31.56 -12.98
C SER A 23 -10.63 31.09 -14.35
N ASP A 24 -9.94 31.52 -15.40
CA ASP A 24 -10.20 31.05 -16.75
C ASP A 24 -9.99 29.53 -16.82
N THR A 25 -10.87 28.86 -17.56
CA THR A 25 -10.79 27.43 -17.86
C THR A 25 -9.43 27.03 -18.45
N GLY A 26 -8.78 27.93 -19.19
CA GLY A 26 -7.42 27.74 -19.71
C GLY A 26 -6.38 27.55 -18.60
N THR A 27 -6.46 28.34 -17.53
CA THR A 27 -5.55 28.24 -16.36
C THR A 27 -5.74 26.91 -15.64
N TRP A 28 -6.99 26.46 -15.50
CA TRP A 28 -7.32 25.16 -14.92
C TRP A 28 -6.79 23.97 -15.75
N LEU A 29 -7.01 24.01 -17.07
CA LEU A 29 -6.52 22.97 -17.97
C LEU A 29 -4.99 22.94 -17.97
N ARG A 30 -4.33 24.09 -18.00
CA ARG A 30 -2.87 24.19 -17.90
C ARG A 30 -2.38 23.59 -16.57
N TYR A 31 -3.01 23.95 -15.46
CA TYR A 31 -2.65 23.43 -14.14
C TYR A 31 -2.79 21.89 -14.08
N PHE A 32 -3.93 21.37 -14.53
CA PHE A 32 -4.24 19.95 -14.51
C PHE A 32 -3.32 19.13 -15.46
N PHE A 33 -3.08 19.59 -16.68
CA PHE A 33 -2.28 18.84 -17.66
C PHE A 33 -0.77 19.06 -17.53
N VAL A 34 -0.30 20.20 -17.01
CA VAL A 34 1.14 20.49 -16.90
C VAL A 34 1.70 20.05 -15.55
N GLU A 35 0.98 20.29 -14.46
CA GLU A 35 1.49 19.99 -13.11
C GLU A 35 1.14 18.59 -12.63
N TYR A 36 -0.10 18.14 -12.85
CA TYR A 36 -0.56 16.81 -12.44
C TYR A 36 -0.42 15.78 -13.54
N ASN A 37 -0.58 16.19 -14.80
CA ASN A 37 -0.50 15.37 -16.01
C ASN A 37 -1.03 13.94 -15.81
N PRO A 38 -2.37 13.74 -15.76
CA PRO A 38 -2.97 12.44 -15.48
C PRO A 38 -2.57 11.35 -16.48
N LEU A 39 -2.01 11.74 -17.64
CA LEU A 39 -1.55 10.84 -18.68
C LEU A 39 -0.47 9.87 -18.18
N TYR A 40 0.33 10.24 -17.17
CA TYR A 40 1.29 9.31 -16.56
C TYR A 40 0.59 8.13 -15.88
N PHE A 41 -0.48 8.39 -15.14
CA PHE A 41 -1.27 7.33 -14.50
C PHE A 41 -2.00 6.49 -15.54
N VAL A 42 -2.60 7.13 -16.55
CA VAL A 42 -3.26 6.41 -17.65
C VAL A 42 -2.27 5.49 -18.36
N SER A 43 -1.04 5.96 -18.64
CA SER A 43 0.03 5.14 -19.20
C SER A 43 0.33 3.91 -18.34
N ALA A 44 0.49 4.07 -17.02
CA ALA A 44 0.75 2.92 -16.15
C ALA A 44 -0.43 1.94 -16.09
N PHE A 45 -1.67 2.43 -16.01
CA PHE A 45 -2.85 1.56 -16.07
C PHE A 45 -2.90 0.78 -17.37
N CYS A 46 -2.62 1.43 -18.51
CA CYS A 46 -2.55 0.76 -19.80
C CYS A 46 -1.43 -0.30 -19.83
N MET A 47 -0.24 0.01 -19.30
CA MET A 47 0.86 -0.97 -19.22
C MET A 47 0.48 -2.19 -18.38
N LEU A 48 0.01 -1.96 -17.15
CA LEU A 48 -0.36 -3.02 -16.22
C LEU A 48 -1.50 -3.89 -16.74
N TYR A 49 -2.55 -3.25 -17.27
CA TYR A 49 -3.67 -3.96 -17.86
C TYR A 49 -3.23 -4.74 -19.10
N GLY A 50 -2.38 -4.16 -19.95
CA GLY A 50 -1.81 -4.83 -21.12
C GLY A 50 -1.03 -6.09 -20.77
N ILE A 51 -0.13 -6.01 -19.78
CA ILE A 51 0.63 -7.17 -19.27
C ILE A 51 -0.32 -8.23 -18.72
N PHE A 52 -1.30 -7.85 -17.91
CA PHE A 52 -2.30 -8.76 -17.35
C PHE A 52 -3.07 -9.51 -18.46
N LEU A 53 -3.49 -8.80 -19.51
CA LEU A 53 -4.20 -9.39 -20.63
C LEU A 53 -3.32 -10.39 -21.40
N ILE A 54 -2.05 -10.05 -21.66
CA ILE A 54 -1.15 -10.95 -22.39
C ILE A 54 -0.85 -12.19 -21.55
N ASP A 55 -0.57 -12.01 -20.27
CA ASP A 55 -0.26 -13.10 -19.35
C ASP A 55 -1.39 -14.13 -19.26
N ARG A 56 -2.64 -13.67 -19.09
CA ARG A 56 -3.80 -14.56 -18.98
C ARG A 56 -3.98 -15.46 -20.21
N ASN A 57 -3.46 -15.03 -21.36
CA ASN A 57 -3.59 -15.75 -22.61
C ASN A 57 -2.30 -16.47 -23.04
N LEU A 58 -1.18 -16.30 -22.32
CA LEU A 58 0.09 -16.95 -22.64
C LEU A 58 -0.03 -18.48 -22.61
N SER A 59 -0.75 -19.01 -21.63
CA SER A 59 -1.03 -20.45 -21.46
C SER A 59 -1.84 -21.03 -22.61
N ALA A 60 -2.61 -20.22 -23.34
CA ALA A 60 -3.37 -20.63 -24.51
C ALA A 60 -2.56 -20.64 -25.81
N VAL A 61 -1.42 -19.94 -25.87
CA VAL A 61 -0.74 -19.63 -27.13
C VAL A 61 0.41 -20.59 -27.47
N THR A 62 1.07 -21.29 -26.53
CA THR A 62 1.98 -22.42 -26.86
C THR A 62 2.58 -23.09 -25.62
N MET A 63 2.54 -24.44 -25.53
CA MET A 63 3.10 -25.19 -24.38
C MET A 63 4.64 -25.19 -24.29
N SER A 64 5.36 -24.76 -25.34
CA SER A 64 6.83 -24.75 -25.39
C SER A 64 7.48 -23.35 -25.21
N SER A 65 6.68 -22.28 -25.11
CA SER A 65 7.17 -20.88 -25.05
C SER A 65 6.94 -20.19 -23.70
N GLY A 66 6.29 -20.85 -22.74
CA GLY A 66 5.81 -20.25 -21.48
C GLY A 66 6.86 -19.47 -20.67
N PRO A 67 8.06 -20.03 -20.39
CA PRO A 67 9.11 -19.32 -19.65
C PRO A 67 9.64 -18.09 -20.40
N MET A 68 9.93 -18.24 -21.70
CA MET A 68 10.52 -17.17 -22.51
C MET A 68 9.55 -16.00 -22.72
N ALA A 69 8.26 -16.28 -22.88
CA ALA A 69 7.24 -15.25 -22.99
C ALA A 69 7.04 -14.50 -21.65
N SER A 70 7.15 -15.18 -20.51
CA SER A 70 7.14 -14.55 -19.18
C SER A 70 8.36 -13.64 -18.97
N VAL A 71 9.54 -14.09 -19.40
CA VAL A 71 10.77 -13.28 -19.41
C VAL A 71 10.61 -12.05 -20.32
N ALA A 72 10.04 -12.22 -21.51
CA ALA A 72 9.80 -11.10 -22.43
C ALA A 72 8.85 -10.05 -21.82
N LEU A 73 7.78 -10.47 -21.15
CA LEU A 73 6.88 -9.56 -20.42
C LEU A 73 7.60 -8.83 -19.28
N LEU A 74 8.41 -9.56 -18.50
CA LEU A 74 9.25 -8.96 -17.46
C LEU A 74 10.19 -7.91 -18.05
N LEU A 75 10.86 -8.20 -19.17
CA LEU A 75 11.74 -7.26 -19.86
C LEU A 75 11.00 -6.00 -20.33
N VAL A 76 9.80 -6.15 -20.92
CA VAL A 76 8.97 -5.00 -21.32
C VAL A 76 8.60 -4.13 -20.12
N LEU A 77 8.23 -4.77 -19.00
CA LEU A 77 7.94 -4.06 -17.75
C LEU A 77 9.17 -3.31 -17.23
N GLN A 78 10.35 -3.95 -17.21
CA GLN A 78 11.59 -3.30 -16.79
C GLN A 78 11.99 -2.14 -17.69
N LEU A 79 11.80 -2.24 -19.01
CA LEU A 79 12.04 -1.13 -19.95
C LEU A 79 11.10 0.04 -19.69
N TYR A 80 9.84 -0.24 -19.37
CA TYR A 80 8.86 0.78 -19.01
C TYR A 80 9.25 1.52 -17.71
N GLU A 81 9.61 0.79 -16.66
CA GLU A 81 10.08 1.35 -15.38
C GLU A 81 11.32 2.25 -15.57
N ILE A 82 12.32 1.79 -16.32
CA ILE A 82 13.50 2.60 -16.65
C ILE A 82 13.09 3.88 -17.40
N SER A 83 12.11 3.78 -18.30
CA SER A 83 11.61 4.94 -19.05
C SER A 83 10.91 5.95 -18.14
N LEU A 84 10.12 5.50 -17.15
CA LEU A 84 9.52 6.38 -16.13
C LEU A 84 10.59 7.12 -15.32
N LEU A 85 11.62 6.40 -14.87
CA LEU A 85 12.71 7.00 -14.11
C LEU A 85 13.56 7.95 -14.95
N ALA A 86 13.85 7.60 -16.21
CA ALA A 86 14.56 8.47 -17.13
C ALA A 86 13.77 9.77 -17.38
N ALA A 87 12.46 9.66 -17.59
CA ALA A 87 11.56 10.81 -17.70
C ALA A 87 11.54 11.64 -16.41
N ALA A 88 11.45 11.02 -15.24
CA ALA A 88 11.49 11.72 -13.95
C ALA A 88 12.80 12.49 -13.76
N ILE A 89 13.95 11.88 -14.07
CA ILE A 89 15.27 12.53 -14.01
C ILE A 89 15.32 13.71 -14.99
N PHE A 90 14.87 13.51 -16.24
CA PHE A 90 14.85 14.57 -17.24
C PHE A 90 13.99 15.76 -16.80
N LEU A 91 12.76 15.50 -16.34
CA LEU A 91 11.84 16.52 -15.84
C LEU A 91 12.43 17.28 -14.65
N ALA A 92 13.02 16.57 -13.68
CA ALA A 92 13.59 17.17 -12.48
C ALA A 92 14.86 17.98 -12.75
N HIS A 93 15.77 17.48 -13.58
CA HIS A 93 17.12 18.06 -13.74
C HIS A 93 17.27 18.99 -14.94
N ARG A 94 16.52 18.77 -16.02
CA ARG A 94 16.58 19.63 -17.22
C ARG A 94 15.47 20.67 -17.27
N LEU A 95 14.25 20.30 -16.87
CA LEU A 95 13.08 21.18 -16.97
C LEU A 95 12.63 21.81 -15.64
N GLY A 96 13.25 21.45 -14.52
CA GLY A 96 12.87 21.93 -13.17
C GLY A 96 11.45 21.54 -12.76
N ALA A 97 10.84 20.55 -13.42
CA ALA A 97 9.47 20.12 -13.23
C ALA A 97 9.38 19.09 -12.08
N ILE A 98 9.48 19.58 -10.85
CA ILE A 98 9.56 18.74 -9.65
C ILE A 98 8.30 17.92 -9.40
N ARG A 99 7.10 18.52 -9.50
CA ARG A 99 5.84 17.80 -9.21
C ARG A 99 5.60 16.62 -10.17
N PRO A 100 5.72 16.81 -11.50
CA PRO A 100 5.64 15.72 -12.46
C PRO A 100 6.67 14.61 -12.22
N ALA A 101 7.92 14.99 -11.93
CA ALA A 101 8.97 14.02 -11.63
C ALA A 101 8.66 13.19 -10.37
N ALA A 102 8.14 13.84 -9.32
CA ALA A 102 7.73 13.16 -8.09
C ALA A 102 6.56 12.19 -8.32
N MET A 103 5.60 12.55 -9.17
CA MET A 103 4.51 11.64 -9.56
C MET A 103 5.01 10.42 -10.31
N LEU A 104 5.94 10.59 -11.25
CA LEU A 104 6.58 9.47 -11.94
C LEU A 104 7.36 8.57 -10.98
N CYS A 105 8.07 9.13 -10.00
CA CYS A 105 8.74 8.33 -8.97
C CYS A 105 7.76 7.61 -8.04
N LEU A 106 6.61 8.21 -7.70
CA LEU A 106 5.56 7.53 -6.92
C LEU A 106 4.95 6.37 -7.71
N LEU A 107 4.72 6.57 -9.01
CA LEU A 107 4.25 5.54 -9.92
C LEU A 107 5.27 4.40 -10.05
N GLU A 108 6.55 4.73 -10.15
CA GLU A 108 7.62 3.74 -10.12
C GLU A 108 7.63 2.94 -8.81
N CYS A 109 7.35 3.56 -7.66
CA CYS A 109 7.26 2.83 -6.39
C CYS A 109 6.17 1.74 -6.40
N VAL A 110 5.10 1.92 -7.19
CA VAL A 110 4.05 0.90 -7.38
C VAL A 110 4.59 -0.30 -8.15
N LEU A 111 5.44 -0.06 -9.14
CA LEU A 111 6.00 -1.08 -10.03
C LEU A 111 7.25 -1.75 -9.45
N LEU A 112 7.98 -1.05 -8.58
CA LEU A 112 9.30 -1.47 -8.10
C LEU A 112 9.30 -2.86 -7.48
N PHE A 113 8.22 -3.25 -6.81
CA PHE A 113 8.07 -4.52 -6.13
C PHE A 113 7.40 -5.60 -7.00
N ASP A 114 7.25 -5.38 -8.31
CA ASP A 114 6.50 -6.26 -9.21
C ASP A 114 5.05 -6.52 -8.76
N CYS A 115 4.19 -5.53 -8.93
CA CYS A 115 2.76 -5.71 -8.68
C CYS A 115 2.04 -6.72 -9.61
N THR A 116 2.74 -7.26 -10.62
CA THR A 116 2.19 -8.18 -11.63
C THR A 116 2.45 -9.65 -11.33
N PHE A 117 3.13 -9.94 -10.23
CA PHE A 117 3.49 -11.27 -9.75
C PHE A 117 4.33 -12.12 -10.74
N ARG A 118 5.13 -11.48 -11.60
CA ARG A 118 5.89 -12.18 -12.65
C ARG A 118 7.15 -12.81 -12.11
N LEU A 119 7.82 -12.12 -11.20
CA LEU A 119 9.01 -12.59 -10.51
C LEU A 119 8.70 -13.90 -9.80
N GLU A 120 7.55 -13.98 -9.14
CA GLU A 120 7.06 -15.11 -8.38
C GLU A 120 6.83 -16.34 -9.25
N GLY A 121 6.23 -16.15 -10.43
CA GLY A 121 6.05 -17.23 -11.41
C GLY A 121 7.36 -17.76 -11.97
N LEU A 122 8.38 -16.91 -12.10
CA LEU A 122 9.71 -17.28 -12.60
C LEU A 122 10.61 -17.86 -11.51
N ALA A 123 10.52 -17.38 -10.27
CA ALA A 123 11.28 -17.86 -9.11
C ALA A 123 11.01 -19.34 -8.81
N LEU A 124 9.81 -19.82 -9.14
CA LEU A 124 9.44 -21.24 -9.03
C LEU A 124 10.10 -22.13 -10.10
N GLN A 125 10.72 -21.56 -11.13
CA GLN A 125 11.30 -22.31 -12.25
C GLN A 125 12.79 -22.58 -12.05
N SER A 126 13.13 -23.63 -11.30
CA SER A 126 14.50 -24.19 -11.20
C SER A 126 15.61 -23.17 -10.85
N TRP A 127 16.87 -23.48 -11.16
CA TRP A 127 18.00 -22.56 -10.96
C TRP A 127 17.91 -21.29 -11.82
N PHE A 128 17.19 -21.34 -12.94
CA PHE A 128 16.99 -20.20 -13.83
C PHE A 128 16.22 -19.06 -13.16
N GLY A 129 15.19 -19.39 -12.37
CA GLY A 129 14.45 -18.41 -11.56
C GLY A 129 15.36 -17.64 -10.61
N ALA A 130 16.27 -18.33 -9.92
CA ALA A 130 17.20 -17.69 -8.99
C ALA A 130 18.14 -16.67 -9.69
N VAL A 131 18.56 -16.95 -10.93
CA VAL A 131 19.34 -15.98 -11.73
C VAL A 131 18.52 -14.74 -12.04
N ILE A 132 17.25 -14.92 -12.42
CA ILE A 132 16.33 -13.81 -12.69
C ILE A 132 16.11 -12.97 -11.42
N ASP A 133 15.93 -13.60 -10.27
CA ASP A 133 15.75 -12.89 -8.99
C ASP A 133 16.96 -12.02 -8.65
N VAL A 134 18.17 -12.54 -8.84
CA VAL A 134 19.40 -11.77 -8.63
C VAL A 134 19.49 -10.59 -9.60
N LEU A 135 19.21 -10.81 -10.88
CA LEU A 135 19.20 -9.73 -11.88
C LEU A 135 18.15 -8.67 -11.57
N TRP A 136 16.96 -9.09 -11.13
CA TRP A 136 15.89 -8.19 -10.71
C TRP A 136 16.29 -7.36 -9.48
N LEU A 137 16.94 -7.97 -8.47
CA LEU A 137 17.46 -7.24 -7.31
C LEU A 137 18.53 -6.21 -7.67
N LEU A 138 19.44 -6.55 -8.59
CA LEU A 138 20.43 -5.61 -9.11
C LEU A 138 19.75 -4.45 -9.85
N MET A 139 18.74 -4.75 -10.66
CA MET A 139 17.93 -3.73 -11.33
C MET A 139 17.16 -2.87 -10.35
N LEU A 140 16.62 -3.44 -9.27
CA LEU A 140 15.95 -2.70 -8.20
C LEU A 140 16.92 -1.75 -7.49
N ALA A 141 18.15 -2.18 -7.19
CA ALA A 141 19.18 -1.31 -6.62
C ALA A 141 19.50 -0.12 -7.56
N LEU A 142 19.61 -0.39 -8.86
CA LEU A 142 19.83 0.64 -9.88
C LEU A 142 18.64 1.63 -9.93
N LYS A 143 17.41 1.13 -9.97
CA LYS A 143 16.18 1.93 -9.97
C LYS A 143 16.05 2.79 -8.72
N LEU A 144 16.36 2.25 -7.53
CA LEU A 144 16.42 3.03 -6.29
C LEU A 144 17.44 4.16 -6.35
N ARG A 145 18.61 3.91 -6.94
CA ARG A 145 19.63 4.96 -7.14
C ARG A 145 19.15 6.02 -8.12
N MET A 146 18.52 5.63 -9.23
CA MET A 146 17.92 6.55 -10.19
C MET A 146 16.81 7.40 -9.56
N MET A 147 15.96 6.80 -8.74
CA MET A 147 14.92 7.52 -7.98
C MET A 147 15.53 8.50 -6.99
N ALA A 148 16.58 8.10 -6.25
CA ALA A 148 17.31 9.01 -5.36
C ALA A 148 17.95 10.18 -6.12
N ILE A 149 18.44 9.95 -7.34
CA ILE A 149 18.95 11.02 -8.22
C ILE A 149 17.80 11.92 -8.68
N ALA A 150 16.69 11.36 -9.17
CA ALA A 150 15.53 12.11 -9.66
C ALA A 150 14.97 13.05 -8.58
N MET A 151 14.79 12.51 -7.38
CA MET A 151 14.21 13.18 -6.22
C MET A 151 15.24 13.92 -5.35
N ARG A 152 16.53 13.90 -5.74
CA ARG A 152 17.67 14.46 -4.99
C ARG A 152 17.70 14.05 -3.51
N LEU A 153 17.46 12.78 -3.25
CA LEU A 153 17.44 12.19 -1.92
C LEU A 153 18.87 11.88 -1.44
N ASP A 154 19.12 12.09 -0.15
CA ASP A 154 20.34 11.65 0.52
C ASP A 154 20.17 10.24 1.09
N PHE A 155 20.07 9.25 0.20
CA PHE A 155 20.02 7.86 0.60
C PHE A 155 21.37 7.41 1.16
N LYS A 156 21.37 7.12 2.47
CA LYS A 156 22.43 6.37 3.13
C LYS A 156 22.34 4.87 2.81
N ALA A 157 23.45 4.15 3.00
CA ALA A 157 23.55 2.72 2.73
C ALA A 157 22.43 1.89 3.39
N TYR A 158 22.03 2.22 4.62
CA TYR A 158 20.97 1.49 5.32
C TYR A 158 19.59 1.60 4.64
N HIS A 159 19.29 2.68 3.89
CA HIS A 159 18.03 2.76 3.13
C HIS A 159 18.02 1.75 1.99
N TYR A 160 19.14 1.65 1.26
CA TYR A 160 19.29 0.67 0.19
C TYR A 160 19.21 -0.75 0.75
N VAL A 161 19.95 -1.04 1.83
CA VAL A 161 19.93 -2.35 2.48
C VAL A 161 18.52 -2.70 2.96
N ALA A 162 17.81 -1.76 3.59
CA ALA A 162 16.44 -1.99 4.01
C ALA A 162 15.57 -2.37 2.81
N VAL A 163 15.45 -1.52 1.79
CA VAL A 163 14.55 -1.81 0.65
C VAL A 163 14.96 -3.08 -0.11
N LEU A 164 16.26 -3.30 -0.33
CA LEU A 164 16.76 -4.52 -0.97
C LEU A 164 16.47 -5.77 -0.13
N LEU A 165 16.50 -5.67 1.20
CA LEU A 165 16.16 -6.79 2.07
C LEU A 165 14.66 -7.14 1.98
N ALA A 166 13.74 -6.16 1.92
CA ALA A 166 12.32 -6.47 1.65
C ALA A 166 12.17 -7.12 0.29
N ALA A 167 12.75 -6.50 -0.74
CA ALA A 167 12.66 -6.99 -2.11
C ALA A 167 13.17 -8.44 -2.21
N ALA A 168 14.35 -8.72 -1.65
CA ALA A 168 14.96 -10.05 -1.65
C ALA A 168 14.16 -11.06 -0.81
N SER A 169 13.48 -10.60 0.24
CA SER A 169 12.66 -11.50 1.04
C SER A 169 11.43 -12.03 0.29
N ILE A 170 10.98 -11.41 -0.80
CA ILE A 170 9.84 -11.89 -1.60
C ILE A 170 10.17 -13.22 -2.32
N PRO A 171 11.19 -13.32 -3.19
CA PRO A 171 11.53 -14.59 -3.83
C PRO A 171 11.98 -15.64 -2.81
N VAL A 172 12.70 -15.24 -1.75
CA VAL A 172 13.08 -16.16 -0.66
C VAL A 172 11.85 -16.71 0.05
N LEU A 173 10.87 -15.86 0.35
CA LEU A 173 9.61 -16.24 0.96
C LEU A 173 8.89 -17.26 0.09
N ILE A 174 8.83 -17.05 -1.22
CA ILE A 174 8.15 -17.96 -2.15
C ILE A 174 8.87 -19.29 -2.26
N ALA A 175 10.19 -19.28 -2.36
CA ALA A 175 10.99 -20.50 -2.35
C ALA A 175 10.76 -21.31 -1.07
N LEU A 176 10.70 -20.64 0.10
CA LEU A 176 10.38 -21.27 1.36
C LEU A 176 8.96 -21.83 1.37
N LEU A 177 7.96 -21.03 0.98
CA LEU A 177 6.55 -21.45 0.96
C LEU A 177 6.27 -22.60 -0.02
N SER A 178 7.14 -22.79 -1.01
CA SER A 178 7.05 -23.85 -2.01
C SER A 178 7.79 -25.13 -1.59
N SER A 179 8.58 -25.09 -0.51
CA SER A 179 9.26 -26.28 -0.02
C SER A 179 8.32 -27.12 0.85
N ALA A 180 8.31 -28.44 0.59
CA ALA A 180 7.42 -29.38 1.27
C ALA A 180 7.67 -29.47 2.80
N ASP A 181 8.89 -29.15 3.24
CA ASP A 181 9.31 -29.24 4.63
C ASP A 181 9.04 -27.95 5.42
N SER A 182 8.60 -26.87 4.76
CA SER A 182 8.36 -25.59 5.44
C SER A 182 7.03 -25.56 6.19
N ASN A 183 7.04 -24.97 7.38
CA ASN A 183 5.81 -24.56 8.05
C ASN A 183 5.34 -23.22 7.46
N THR A 184 4.41 -23.28 6.50
CA THR A 184 3.86 -22.12 5.78
C THR A 184 3.38 -21.01 6.72
N ALA A 185 2.76 -21.36 7.85
CA ALA A 185 2.28 -20.38 8.82
C ALA A 185 3.45 -19.61 9.46
N ILE A 186 4.50 -20.30 9.91
CA ILE A 186 5.69 -19.65 10.50
C ILE A 186 6.34 -18.72 9.48
N VAL A 187 6.52 -19.19 8.25
CA VAL A 187 7.14 -18.42 7.17
C VAL A 187 6.38 -17.11 6.91
N LEU A 188 5.04 -17.17 6.82
CA LEU A 188 4.19 -15.98 6.64
C LEU A 188 4.21 -15.02 7.84
N HIS A 189 4.36 -15.54 9.07
CA HIS A 189 4.53 -14.70 10.26
C HIS A 189 5.87 -13.97 10.26
N VAL A 190 6.95 -14.67 9.91
CA VAL A 190 8.29 -14.08 9.80
C VAL A 190 8.30 -12.97 8.75
N ALA A 191 7.68 -13.21 7.58
CA ALA A 191 7.55 -12.19 6.54
C ALA A 191 6.77 -10.95 7.03
N ALA A 192 5.68 -11.14 7.77
CA ALA A 192 4.90 -10.05 8.33
C ALA A 192 5.70 -9.17 9.30
N TRP A 193 6.46 -9.81 10.19
CA TRP A 193 7.33 -9.13 11.15
C TRP A 193 8.49 -8.42 10.46
N LEU A 194 9.11 -9.06 9.46
CA LEU A 194 10.15 -8.44 8.65
C LEU A 194 9.63 -7.16 7.99
N GLY A 195 8.48 -7.23 7.30
CA GLY A 195 7.83 -6.07 6.70
C GLY A 195 7.57 -4.96 7.71
N SER A 196 7.02 -5.31 8.87
CA SER A 196 6.69 -4.35 9.93
C SER A 196 7.93 -3.67 10.53
N LEU A 197 8.98 -4.44 10.82
CA LEU A 197 10.25 -3.91 11.32
C LEU A 197 10.92 -3.00 10.30
N MET A 198 10.80 -3.33 9.02
CA MET A 198 11.31 -2.50 7.95
C MET A 198 10.55 -1.18 7.83
N VAL A 199 9.22 -1.17 7.98
CA VAL A 199 8.48 0.09 8.07
C VAL A 199 9.01 0.94 9.22
N LEU A 200 9.17 0.32 10.39
CA LEU A 200 9.64 1.03 11.57
C LEU A 200 11.03 1.63 11.31
N ALA A 201 11.95 0.85 10.72
CA ALA A 201 13.28 1.32 10.39
C ALA A 201 13.25 2.52 9.42
N LEU A 202 12.44 2.46 8.37
CA LEU A 202 12.32 3.52 7.37
C LEU A 202 11.60 4.77 7.92
N GLU A 203 10.61 4.59 8.79
CA GLU A 203 9.91 5.70 9.45
C GLU A 203 10.80 6.40 10.50
N LEU A 204 11.65 5.66 11.21
CA LEU A 204 12.62 6.22 12.18
C LEU A 204 13.82 6.89 11.50
N ARG A 205 14.18 6.44 10.30
CA ARG A 205 15.36 6.91 9.55
C ARG A 205 14.95 7.32 8.15
N ARG A 206 14.09 8.34 8.05
CA ARG A 206 13.67 8.87 6.74
C ARG A 206 14.86 9.56 6.05
N PRO A 207 15.02 9.38 4.74
CA PRO A 207 16.07 10.04 3.99
C PRO A 207 15.81 11.55 3.91
N ALA A 208 16.86 12.34 4.09
CA ALA A 208 16.80 13.78 3.97
C ALA A 208 16.82 14.22 2.49
N LEU A 209 16.16 15.33 2.19
CA LEU A 209 16.30 16.03 0.91
C LEU A 209 17.66 16.73 0.86
N LYS A 210 18.39 16.64 -0.25
CA LYS A 210 19.58 17.48 -0.46
C LYS A 210 19.13 18.95 -0.61
N SER A 211 19.87 19.86 0.03
CA SER A 211 19.54 21.28 0.25
C SER A 211 19.10 22.07 -1.00
N GLY A 212 19.44 21.63 -2.21
CA GLY A 212 19.03 22.27 -3.45
C GLY A 212 17.52 22.27 -3.73
N TRP A 213 16.73 21.37 -3.14
CA TRP A 213 15.26 21.33 -3.25
C TRP A 213 14.52 22.09 -2.14
N SER A 214 15.22 22.56 -1.11
CA SER A 214 14.59 23.19 0.06
C SER A 214 14.45 24.70 -0.01
N LYS A 215 14.80 25.33 -1.15
CA LYS A 215 14.79 26.80 -1.26
C LYS A 215 13.38 27.39 -1.09
N ASN A 216 12.36 26.68 -1.56
CA ASN A 216 10.95 27.03 -1.34
C ASN A 216 10.33 26.06 -0.34
N GLY A 217 9.86 26.59 0.81
CA GLY A 217 9.30 25.77 1.89
C GLY A 217 8.13 24.87 1.46
N GLU A 218 7.38 25.29 0.43
CA GLU A 218 6.30 24.48 -0.15
C GLU A 218 6.82 23.27 -0.94
N GLN A 219 7.83 23.44 -1.79
CA GLN A 219 8.44 22.36 -2.56
C GLN A 219 9.11 21.33 -1.64
N ALA A 220 9.76 21.81 -0.57
CA ALA A 220 10.33 20.95 0.46
C ALA A 220 9.27 20.07 1.13
N ARG A 221 8.13 20.66 1.51
CA ARG A 221 6.99 19.92 2.11
C ARG A 221 6.38 18.92 1.14
N LEU A 222 6.22 19.29 -0.13
CA LEU A 222 5.70 18.39 -1.15
C LEU A 222 6.63 17.20 -1.34
N ALA A 223 7.94 17.45 -1.49
CA ALA A 223 8.92 16.40 -1.66
C ALA A 223 8.99 15.48 -0.42
N ASP A 224 8.95 16.03 0.80
CA ASP A 224 8.83 15.24 2.04
C ASP A 224 7.57 14.37 2.07
N THR A 225 6.43 14.92 1.61
CA THR A 225 5.18 14.16 1.51
C THR A 225 5.27 13.04 0.49
N CYS A 226 5.87 13.31 -0.68
CA CYS A 226 6.12 12.30 -1.71
C CYS A 226 7.08 11.21 -1.21
N ILE A 227 8.12 11.55 -0.46
CA ILE A 227 9.03 10.57 0.14
C ILE A 227 8.28 9.65 1.11
N LYS A 228 7.45 10.22 1.99
CA LYS A 228 6.61 9.42 2.91
C LYS A 228 5.65 8.52 2.14
N ALA A 229 5.00 9.05 1.12
CA ALA A 229 4.09 8.28 0.28
C ALA A 229 4.83 7.15 -0.45
N ALA A 230 6.02 7.41 -1.01
CA ALA A 230 6.85 6.42 -1.68
C ALA A 230 7.16 5.23 -0.75
N PHE A 231 7.67 5.48 0.46
CA PHE A 231 7.95 4.39 1.40
C PHE A 231 6.69 3.64 1.82
N ARG A 232 5.59 4.35 2.09
CA ARG A 232 4.31 3.72 2.42
C ARG A 232 3.78 2.85 1.28
N ILE A 233 3.95 3.27 0.03
CA ILE A 233 3.61 2.50 -1.17
C ILE A 233 4.47 1.25 -1.26
N LEU A 234 5.79 1.37 -1.14
CA LEU A 234 6.71 0.22 -1.18
C LEU A 234 6.38 -0.83 -0.13
N ILE A 235 6.08 -0.37 1.09
CA ILE A 235 5.63 -1.22 2.19
C ILE A 235 4.29 -1.87 1.87
N GLY A 236 3.33 -1.09 1.35
CA GLY A 236 2.04 -1.59 0.92
C GLY A 236 2.18 -2.71 -0.11
N PHE A 237 3.08 -2.55 -1.08
CA PHE A 237 3.37 -3.57 -2.08
C PHE A 237 4.08 -4.80 -1.53
N TYR A 238 4.96 -4.63 -0.55
CA TYR A 238 5.51 -5.77 0.18
C TYR A 238 4.42 -6.61 0.86
N PHE A 239 3.49 -5.96 1.58
CA PHE A 239 2.37 -6.66 2.20
C PHE A 239 1.37 -7.21 1.18
N TYR A 240 1.17 -6.52 0.05
CA TYR A 240 0.36 -7.01 -1.06
C TYR A 240 0.84 -8.38 -1.54
N HIS A 241 2.15 -8.59 -1.63
CA HIS A 241 2.72 -9.90 -1.98
C HIS A 241 2.40 -11.00 -0.98
N ILE A 242 2.61 -10.70 0.30
CA ILE A 242 2.28 -11.62 1.38
C ILE A 242 0.78 -11.94 1.37
N TRP A 243 -0.06 -10.93 1.20
CA TRP A 243 -1.52 -11.06 1.23
C TRP A 243 -2.03 -11.81 0.01
N ALA A 244 -1.49 -11.57 -1.17
CA ALA A 244 -1.86 -12.30 -2.36
C ALA A 244 -1.56 -13.79 -2.20
N PHE A 245 -0.38 -14.16 -1.69
CA PHE A 245 -0.10 -15.56 -1.37
C PHE A 245 -1.10 -16.13 -0.35
N LEU A 246 -1.34 -15.38 0.73
CA LEU A 246 -2.25 -15.76 1.81
C LEU A 246 -3.69 -16.01 1.34
N PHE A 247 -4.20 -15.18 0.42
CA PHE A 247 -5.56 -15.27 -0.08
C PHE A 247 -5.72 -16.25 -1.24
N PHE A 248 -4.74 -16.34 -2.14
CA PHE A 248 -4.86 -17.14 -3.36
C PHE A 248 -4.26 -18.54 -3.25
N VAL A 249 -3.28 -18.75 -2.36
CA VAL A 249 -2.51 -20.01 -2.29
C VAL A 249 -2.69 -20.72 -0.96
N ALA A 250 -2.65 -20.00 0.17
CA ALA A 250 -2.65 -20.64 1.48
C ALA A 250 -3.98 -21.35 1.83
N ASP A 251 -3.85 -22.53 2.45
CA ASP A 251 -4.96 -23.29 3.04
C ASP A 251 -5.74 -22.44 4.06
N PRO A 252 -7.07 -22.59 4.20
CA PRO A 252 -7.88 -21.80 5.13
C PRO A 252 -7.36 -21.76 6.58
N HIS A 253 -6.76 -22.86 7.09
CA HIS A 253 -6.21 -22.90 8.45
C HIS A 253 -4.91 -22.09 8.57
N VAL A 254 -4.03 -22.19 7.56
CA VAL A 254 -2.79 -21.39 7.49
C VAL A 254 -3.13 -19.91 7.30
N ARG A 255 -4.08 -19.62 6.41
CA ARG A 255 -4.62 -18.28 6.17
C ARG A 255 -5.07 -17.66 7.49
N ALA A 256 -5.82 -18.45 8.26
CA ALA A 256 -6.38 -17.99 9.51
C ALA A 256 -5.30 -17.59 10.53
N ALA A 257 -4.31 -18.46 10.73
CA ALA A 257 -3.21 -18.21 11.65
C ALA A 257 -2.35 -17.01 11.22
N ALA A 258 -1.98 -16.94 9.93
CA ALA A 258 -1.08 -15.91 9.43
C ALA A 258 -1.72 -14.50 9.36
N MET A 259 -3.03 -14.40 9.11
CA MET A 259 -3.73 -13.10 9.14
C MET A 259 -3.64 -12.44 10.53
N VAL A 260 -3.81 -13.20 11.61
CA VAL A 260 -3.73 -12.67 12.98
C VAL A 260 -2.33 -12.13 13.27
N GLY A 261 -1.28 -12.86 12.89
CA GLY A 261 0.10 -12.41 13.02
C GLY A 261 0.40 -11.14 12.23
N GLN A 262 -0.11 -11.05 11.00
CA GLN A 262 0.06 -9.89 10.13
C GLN A 262 -0.62 -8.64 10.66
N PHE A 263 -1.88 -8.75 11.11
CA PHE A 263 -2.57 -7.64 11.74
C PHE A 263 -1.88 -7.20 13.03
N SER A 264 -1.35 -8.14 13.82
CA SER A 264 -0.63 -7.84 15.06
C SER A 264 0.65 -7.03 14.78
N ALA A 265 1.44 -7.45 13.78
CA ALA A 265 2.69 -6.80 13.42
C ALA A 265 2.46 -5.40 12.84
N TYR A 266 1.50 -5.26 11.91
CA TYR A 266 1.13 -3.96 11.35
C TYR A 266 0.54 -3.02 12.41
N PHE A 267 -0.23 -3.56 13.36
CA PHE A 267 -0.81 -2.72 14.39
C PHE A 267 0.22 -2.26 15.43
N LEU A 268 1.15 -3.12 15.83
CA LEU A 268 2.24 -2.71 16.72
C LEU A 268 3.01 -1.54 16.08
N LEU A 269 3.23 -1.62 14.78
CA LEU A 269 3.82 -0.56 14.00
C LEU A 269 2.97 0.73 14.00
N CYS A 270 1.66 0.66 13.76
CA CYS A 270 0.75 1.82 13.86
C CYS A 270 0.75 2.44 15.28
N THR A 271 0.91 1.60 16.29
CA THR A 271 1.00 2.03 17.69
C THR A 271 2.27 2.81 17.96
N ILE A 272 3.41 2.30 17.49
CA ILE A 272 4.72 2.94 17.65
C ILE A 272 4.78 4.26 16.86
N THR A 273 4.21 4.29 15.66
CA THR A 273 4.23 5.45 14.76
C THR A 273 3.26 6.58 15.16
N ARG A 274 2.50 6.41 16.26
CA ARG A 274 1.59 7.42 16.84
C ARG A 274 0.55 7.96 15.85
N GLU A 275 0.00 7.10 15.00
CA GLU A 275 -1.03 7.47 14.01
C GLU A 275 -2.28 8.10 14.64
N SER A 276 -3.09 8.84 13.88
CA SER A 276 -4.26 9.52 14.47
C SER A 276 -5.31 8.52 14.97
N VAL A 277 -6.16 8.93 15.91
CA VAL A 277 -7.27 8.07 16.40
C VAL A 277 -8.19 7.64 15.25
N ARG A 278 -8.37 8.50 14.23
CA ARG A 278 -9.16 8.17 13.03
C ARG A 278 -8.52 7.03 12.24
N ASP A 279 -7.20 7.00 12.14
CA ASP A 279 -6.50 5.98 11.36
C ASP A 279 -6.49 4.62 12.08
N ILE A 280 -6.45 4.62 13.41
CA ILE A 280 -6.68 3.41 14.23
C ILE A 280 -8.06 2.81 13.93
N TRP A 281 -9.10 3.63 13.86
CA TRP A 281 -10.45 3.16 13.54
C TRP A 281 -10.61 2.69 12.10
N LYS A 282 -10.03 3.40 11.12
CA LYS A 282 -10.00 2.94 9.72
C LYS A 282 -9.34 1.57 9.62
N PHE A 283 -8.21 1.38 10.30
CA PHE A 283 -7.52 0.10 10.32
C PHE A 283 -8.38 -0.99 10.96
N ALA A 284 -9.00 -0.72 12.12
CA ALA A 284 -9.90 -1.67 12.78
C ALA A 284 -11.04 -2.13 11.83
N ILE A 285 -11.64 -1.19 11.10
CA ILE A 285 -12.68 -1.48 10.12
C ILE A 285 -12.15 -2.33 8.96
N LEU A 286 -10.99 -1.97 8.38
CA LEU A 286 -10.37 -2.72 7.28
C LEU A 286 -9.98 -4.14 7.71
N MET A 287 -9.47 -4.29 8.94
CA MET A 287 -9.14 -5.58 9.53
C MET A 287 -10.39 -6.45 9.72
N LEU A 288 -11.47 -5.91 10.28
CA LEU A 288 -12.74 -6.65 10.38
C LEU A 288 -13.30 -7.00 9.00
N ALA A 289 -13.26 -6.07 8.05
CA ALA A 289 -13.74 -6.29 6.68
C ALA A 289 -12.98 -7.41 5.97
N SER A 290 -11.66 -7.46 6.11
CA SER A 290 -10.84 -8.55 5.56
C SER A 290 -11.09 -9.89 6.25
N CYS A 291 -11.46 -9.89 7.55
CA CYS A 291 -11.86 -11.10 8.27
C CYS A 291 -13.20 -11.67 7.79
N LEU A 292 -14.05 -10.88 7.12
CA LEU A 292 -15.29 -11.38 6.51
C LEU A 292 -15.02 -12.42 5.40
N LEU A 293 -13.83 -12.39 4.79
CA LEU A 293 -13.41 -13.38 3.80
C LEU A 293 -13.06 -14.74 4.43
N THR A 294 -12.79 -14.76 5.75
CA THR A 294 -12.38 -15.96 6.47
C THR A 294 -13.05 -15.99 7.86
N PRO A 295 -14.36 -16.28 7.99
CA PRO A 295 -15.10 -16.11 9.25
C PRO A 295 -14.47 -16.76 10.48
N ALA A 296 -13.71 -17.85 10.29
CA ALA A 296 -12.95 -18.54 11.33
C ALA A 296 -11.95 -17.64 12.10
N ILE A 297 -11.47 -16.54 11.50
CA ILE A 297 -10.55 -15.61 12.19
C ILE A 297 -11.21 -14.44 12.87
N LEU A 298 -12.49 -14.20 12.60
CA LEU A 298 -13.17 -12.98 13.04
C LEU A 298 -13.08 -12.81 14.56
N MET A 299 -13.20 -13.92 15.30
CA MET A 299 -13.00 -13.93 16.76
C MET A 299 -11.59 -13.48 17.16
N TYR A 300 -10.55 -14.06 16.56
CA TYR A 300 -9.16 -13.72 16.91
C TYR A 300 -8.81 -12.28 16.55
N ALA A 301 -9.31 -11.81 15.41
CA ALA A 301 -9.19 -10.42 14.99
C ALA A 301 -9.88 -9.46 15.97
N MET A 302 -11.07 -9.82 16.45
CA MET A 302 -11.79 -9.03 17.45
C MET A 302 -11.08 -9.02 18.82
N LEU A 303 -10.53 -10.16 19.28
CA LEU A 303 -9.70 -10.19 20.50
C LEU A 303 -8.46 -9.29 20.38
N LEU A 304 -7.78 -9.41 19.24
CA LEU A 304 -6.61 -8.60 18.93
C LEU A 304 -6.98 -7.11 18.91
N LEU A 305 -8.04 -6.72 18.20
CA LEU A 305 -8.53 -5.32 18.18
C LEU A 305 -8.93 -4.82 19.56
N SER A 306 -9.53 -5.67 20.39
CA SER A 306 -9.85 -5.28 21.77
C SER A 306 -8.60 -4.89 22.55
N LEU A 307 -7.58 -5.74 22.56
CA LEU A 307 -6.32 -5.47 23.25
C LEU A 307 -5.68 -4.17 22.77
N ILE A 308 -5.62 -4.05 21.45
CA ILE A 308 -5.10 -2.92 20.68
C ILE A 308 -5.76 -1.60 21.08
N LEU A 309 -7.09 -1.56 21.04
CA LEU A 309 -7.88 -0.37 21.33
C LEU A 309 -7.78 -0.02 22.82
N ALA A 310 -7.70 -1.03 23.70
CA ALA A 310 -7.50 -0.83 25.13
C ALA A 310 -6.13 -0.20 25.45
N LEU A 311 -5.05 -0.70 24.82
CA LEU A 311 -3.70 -0.14 24.97
C LEU A 311 -3.64 1.31 24.49
N GLN A 312 -4.22 1.62 23.33
CA GLN A 312 -4.26 2.98 22.80
C GLN A 312 -5.16 3.91 23.62
N ALA A 313 -6.28 3.40 24.14
CA ALA A 313 -7.15 4.16 25.05
C ALA A 313 -6.41 4.54 26.34
N GLY A 314 -5.60 3.63 26.89
CA GLY A 314 -4.75 3.88 28.05
C GLY A 314 -3.69 4.94 27.78
N TYR A 315 -2.94 4.81 26.66
CA TYR A 315 -1.87 5.75 26.31
C TYR A 315 -2.39 7.16 26.00
N ARG A 316 -3.56 7.27 25.36
CA ARG A 316 -4.10 8.57 24.88
C ARG A 316 -5.22 9.14 25.75
N LEU A 317 -5.65 8.44 26.80
CA LEU A 317 -6.80 8.78 27.64
C LEU A 317 -8.09 9.02 26.80
N ASN A 318 -8.32 8.21 25.76
CA ASN A 318 -9.43 8.41 24.82
C ASN A 318 -10.57 7.40 25.06
N GLY A 319 -11.72 7.90 25.51
CA GLY A 319 -12.90 7.08 25.82
C GLY A 319 -13.49 6.33 24.62
N ASN A 320 -13.43 6.89 23.41
CA ASN A 320 -13.97 6.23 22.21
C ASN A 320 -13.21 4.94 21.90
N LEU A 321 -11.88 4.95 22.06
CA LEU A 321 -11.06 3.75 21.88
C LEU A 321 -11.38 2.70 22.94
N ALA A 322 -11.67 3.08 24.19
CA ALA A 322 -12.09 2.15 25.23
C ALA A 322 -13.44 1.48 24.91
N VAL A 323 -14.42 2.25 24.42
CA VAL A 323 -15.71 1.71 23.95
C VAL A 323 -15.50 0.73 22.80
N GLY A 324 -14.65 1.09 21.83
CA GLY A 324 -14.27 0.20 20.74
C GLY A 324 -13.64 -1.10 21.23
N ALA A 325 -12.73 -1.02 22.20
CA ALA A 325 -12.12 -2.20 22.81
C ALA A 325 -13.18 -3.13 23.42
N SER A 326 -14.14 -2.54 24.14
CA SER A 326 -15.25 -3.27 24.78
C SER A 326 -16.09 -4.03 23.78
N LEU A 327 -16.48 -3.34 22.70
CA LEU A 327 -17.31 -3.89 21.63
C LEU A 327 -16.61 -5.05 20.93
N MET A 328 -15.32 -4.89 20.62
CA MET A 328 -14.54 -5.96 20.00
C MET A 328 -14.38 -7.16 20.93
N MET A 329 -14.16 -6.94 22.22
CA MET A 329 -14.09 -8.02 23.20
C MET A 329 -15.40 -8.79 23.29
N PHE A 330 -16.51 -8.07 23.40
CA PHE A 330 -17.85 -8.67 23.46
C PHE A 330 -18.18 -9.47 22.20
N ALA A 331 -17.89 -8.90 21.03
CA ALA A 331 -18.14 -9.59 19.76
C ALA A 331 -17.27 -10.86 19.63
N ALA A 332 -16.02 -10.82 20.10
CA ALA A 332 -15.16 -12.00 20.12
C ALA A 332 -15.70 -13.10 21.04
N THR A 333 -16.10 -12.76 22.27
CA THR A 333 -16.66 -13.76 23.21
C THR A 333 -18.00 -14.31 22.71
N TYR A 334 -18.83 -13.46 22.10
CA TYR A 334 -20.09 -13.86 21.48
C TYR A 334 -19.89 -14.86 20.34
N LEU A 335 -18.94 -14.60 19.43
CA LEU A 335 -18.59 -15.53 18.35
C LEU A 335 -18.07 -16.88 18.85
N LYS A 336 -17.61 -16.95 20.11
CA LYS A 336 -17.15 -18.19 20.75
C LYS A 336 -18.26 -18.91 21.53
N GLY A 337 -19.49 -18.44 21.44
CA GLY A 337 -20.67 -19.06 22.05
C GLY A 337 -21.10 -18.45 23.38
N TRP A 338 -20.47 -17.36 23.84
CA TRP A 338 -20.90 -16.66 25.06
C TRP A 338 -22.05 -15.71 24.77
N ASN A 339 -23.24 -16.00 25.29
CA ASN A 339 -24.44 -15.18 25.10
C ASN A 339 -24.76 -14.25 26.29
N GLY A 340 -24.00 -14.31 27.39
CA GLY A 340 -24.20 -13.45 28.56
C GLY A 340 -25.29 -13.91 29.54
N ASP A 341 -26.13 -14.88 29.17
CA ASP A 341 -27.27 -15.37 29.98
C ASP A 341 -26.86 -16.45 31.00
N GLY A 342 -25.88 -16.14 31.86
CA GLY A 342 -25.37 -17.09 32.85
C GLY A 342 -24.57 -18.26 32.29
N ALA A 343 -24.34 -18.29 30.96
CA ALA A 343 -23.42 -19.22 30.33
C ALA A 343 -22.00 -18.99 30.86
N ALA A 344 -21.32 -20.08 31.21
CA ALA A 344 -19.90 -20.05 31.54
C ALA A 344 -19.10 -19.43 30.38
N LEU A 345 -18.04 -18.71 30.71
CA LEU A 345 -17.11 -18.24 29.69
C LEU A 345 -16.59 -19.46 28.90
N PRO A 346 -16.51 -19.38 27.56
CA PRO A 346 -16.10 -20.50 26.74
C PRO A 346 -14.73 -21.01 27.18
N ASP A 347 -14.57 -22.34 27.25
CA ASP A 347 -13.28 -22.96 27.52
C ASP A 347 -12.30 -22.62 26.38
N PHE A 348 -11.39 -21.69 26.65
CA PHE A 348 -10.26 -21.43 25.77
C PHE A 348 -9.20 -22.51 25.99
N PRO A 349 -8.57 -23.06 24.93
CA PRO A 349 -7.62 -24.16 25.06
C PRO A 349 -6.52 -23.82 26.09
N ILE A 350 -6.39 -24.73 27.06
CA ILE A 350 -5.76 -24.55 28.37
C ILE A 350 -4.24 -24.40 28.25
N TRP A 351 -3.73 -23.20 28.50
CA TRP A 351 -2.52 -22.90 29.29
C TRP A 351 -2.72 -21.49 29.90
N TYR A 352 -3.27 -21.41 31.13
CA TYR A 352 -3.40 -20.21 31.99
C TYR A 352 -3.52 -18.86 31.25
N SER A 353 -4.66 -18.65 30.57
CA SER A 353 -4.74 -17.66 29.49
C SER A 353 -4.55 -16.21 29.95
N TRP A 354 -3.50 -15.57 29.43
CA TRP A 354 -3.32 -14.12 29.43
C TRP A 354 -4.58 -13.38 28.96
N ASN A 355 -5.42 -14.01 28.13
CA ASN A 355 -6.71 -13.50 27.67
C ASN A 355 -7.72 -13.27 28.79
N CYS A 356 -7.73 -14.07 29.87
CA CYS A 356 -8.63 -13.86 31.01
C CYS A 356 -8.16 -12.68 31.87
N VAL A 357 -6.84 -12.55 32.08
CA VAL A 357 -6.23 -11.35 32.69
C VAL A 357 -6.49 -10.12 31.80
N LEU A 358 -6.36 -10.23 30.48
CA LEU A 358 -6.67 -9.19 29.50
C LEU A 358 -8.13 -8.77 29.53
N LEU A 359 -9.05 -9.75 29.58
CA LEU A 359 -10.49 -9.58 29.60
C LEU A 359 -10.92 -8.88 30.89
N VAL A 360 -10.44 -9.35 32.05
CA VAL A 360 -10.72 -8.72 33.35
C VAL A 360 -10.10 -7.32 33.43
N THR A 361 -8.89 -7.11 32.90
CA THR A 361 -8.24 -5.79 32.88
C THR A 361 -8.95 -4.82 31.93
N CYS A 362 -9.36 -5.29 30.74
CA CYS A 362 -10.14 -4.49 29.79
C CYS A 362 -11.51 -4.15 30.38
N LEU A 363 -12.25 -5.14 30.89
CA LEU A 363 -13.56 -4.93 31.50
C LEU A 363 -13.50 -4.00 32.73
N ALA A 364 -12.49 -4.14 33.60
CA ALA A 364 -12.29 -3.23 34.73
C ALA A 364 -11.99 -1.79 34.29
N MET A 365 -11.18 -1.60 33.25
CA MET A 365 -10.89 -0.27 32.69
C MET A 365 -12.11 0.37 31.99
N ILE A 366 -12.95 -0.45 31.36
CA ILE A 366 -14.14 -0.03 30.62
C ILE A 366 -15.28 0.36 31.60
N ILE A 367 -15.53 -0.49 32.60
CA ILE A 367 -16.58 -0.32 33.62
C ILE A 367 -16.27 0.89 34.53
N TYR A 368 -14.99 1.12 34.86
CA TYR A 368 -14.60 2.24 35.70
C TYR A 368 -14.89 3.63 35.06
N ARG A 369 -15.06 3.75 33.73
CA ARG A 369 -15.02 5.08 33.08
C ARG A 369 -16.17 5.50 32.15
N THR A 370 -17.04 4.62 31.65
CA THR A 370 -17.74 4.97 30.38
C THR A 370 -19.26 5.16 30.40
N ARG A 371 -19.97 5.20 31.55
CA ARG A 371 -21.44 5.47 31.70
C ARG A 371 -22.15 6.18 30.50
N ASN A 372 -22.48 5.50 29.39
CA ASN A 372 -23.08 6.17 28.23
C ASN A 372 -23.91 5.23 27.32
N LEU A 373 -25.12 5.70 26.96
CA LEU A 373 -26.19 5.01 26.23
C LEU A 373 -25.94 4.83 24.72
N LEU A 374 -24.93 5.50 24.14
CA LEU A 374 -24.65 5.51 22.70
C LEU A 374 -24.25 4.13 22.13
N ALA A 375 -23.88 3.20 23.01
CA ALA A 375 -23.54 1.81 22.67
C ALA A 375 -24.76 0.99 22.18
N ILE A 376 -25.98 1.40 22.53
CA ILE A 376 -27.22 0.68 22.19
C ILE A 376 -27.66 0.94 20.74
N THR A 377 -27.36 2.13 20.20
CA THR A 377 -27.83 2.56 18.87
C THR A 377 -27.08 1.90 17.71
N LEU A 378 -25.81 1.51 17.94
CA LEU A 378 -24.94 0.92 16.93
C LEU A 378 -25.29 -0.54 16.58
N LEU A 379 -26.05 -1.24 17.45
CA LEU A 379 -26.57 -2.58 17.18
C LEU A 379 -27.59 -2.64 16.03
N SER A 380 -28.17 -1.49 15.63
CA SER A 380 -29.26 -1.45 14.65
C SER A 380 -28.79 -1.30 13.19
N CYS A 381 -27.56 -0.84 12.94
CA CYS A 381 -27.06 -0.59 11.57
C CYS A 381 -26.48 -1.84 10.87
N ALA A 382 -26.24 -2.93 11.61
CA ALA A 382 -25.69 -4.18 11.08
C ALA A 382 -26.64 -4.90 10.08
N ALA A 383 -27.93 -4.54 10.07
CA ALA A 383 -28.93 -5.11 9.18
C ALA A 383 -28.81 -4.66 7.70
N LEU A 384 -28.10 -3.57 7.40
CA LEU A 384 -28.04 -2.98 6.05
C LEU A 384 -26.96 -3.56 5.13
N PHE A 385 -25.99 -4.31 5.65
CA PHE A 385 -24.88 -4.89 4.87
C PHE A 385 -25.27 -6.16 4.09
N MET A 386 -26.41 -6.77 4.43
CA MET A 386 -26.91 -7.99 3.78
C MET A 386 -27.42 -7.78 2.34
N LEU A 387 -27.64 -6.54 1.90
CA LEU A 387 -28.19 -6.23 0.57
C LEU A 387 -27.14 -6.12 -0.57
N TYR A 388 -25.85 -6.08 -0.26
CA TYR A 388 -24.80 -5.92 -1.29
C TYR A 388 -24.41 -7.24 -1.98
N ARG A 389 -24.80 -8.40 -1.43
CA ARG A 389 -24.29 -9.72 -1.87
C ARG A 389 -25.03 -10.33 -3.06
N TYR A 390 -25.92 -9.60 -3.76
CA TYR A 390 -26.84 -10.18 -4.74
C TYR A 390 -26.77 -9.67 -6.20
N GLY A 391 -25.66 -9.07 -6.65
CA GLY A 391 -25.48 -8.80 -8.09
C GLY A 391 -24.02 -8.54 -8.44
N GLY A 392 -23.43 -9.11 -9.48
CA GLY A 392 -23.93 -9.97 -10.52
C GLY A 392 -22.76 -10.22 -11.47
N ALA A 393 -22.45 -11.49 -11.67
CA ALA A 393 -21.59 -11.96 -12.75
C ALA A 393 -22.23 -11.59 -14.09
N LEU A 394 -21.45 -11.09 -15.06
CA LEU A 394 -21.66 -11.23 -16.51
C LEU A 394 -20.60 -10.40 -17.25
N LEU A 395 -19.73 -11.08 -18.02
CA LEU A 395 -19.37 -10.79 -19.43
C LEU A 395 -18.02 -11.45 -19.80
N PRO A 396 -17.97 -12.25 -20.89
CA PRO A 396 -16.72 -12.65 -21.54
C PRO A 396 -16.56 -11.97 -22.89
N TYR A 397 -15.34 -11.53 -23.25
CA TYR A 397 -14.90 -11.40 -24.65
C TYR A 397 -13.38 -11.60 -24.75
N LYS A 398 -12.91 -12.11 -25.90
CA LYS A 398 -11.51 -12.48 -26.18
C LYS A 398 -10.58 -11.24 -26.18
N GLU A 399 -9.50 -11.29 -25.39
CA GLU A 399 -8.72 -10.10 -24.96
C GLU A 399 -7.29 -9.98 -25.51
N THR A 400 -6.82 -10.94 -26.31
CA THR A 400 -5.43 -10.96 -26.79
C THR A 400 -5.08 -9.80 -27.71
N GLY A 401 -5.98 -9.40 -28.62
CA GLY A 401 -5.78 -8.23 -29.49
C GLY A 401 -5.87 -6.88 -28.77
N LYS A 402 -6.59 -6.82 -27.64
CA LYS A 402 -6.77 -5.58 -26.86
C LYS A 402 -5.52 -5.25 -26.05
N GLY A 403 -4.84 -6.24 -25.47
CA GLY A 403 -3.62 -6.03 -24.69
C GLY A 403 -2.51 -5.33 -25.47
N ILE A 404 -2.24 -5.76 -26.70
CA ILE A 404 -1.18 -5.18 -27.55
C ILE A 404 -1.50 -3.71 -27.91
N VAL A 405 -2.75 -3.42 -28.29
CA VAL A 405 -3.19 -2.06 -28.60
C VAL A 405 -3.09 -1.15 -27.38
N VAL A 406 -3.45 -1.64 -26.19
CA VAL A 406 -3.37 -0.86 -24.94
C VAL A 406 -1.92 -0.59 -24.52
N ILE A 407 -0.98 -1.52 -24.74
CA ILE A 407 0.45 -1.28 -24.49
C ILE A 407 1.02 -0.21 -25.42
N VAL A 408 0.73 -0.29 -26.73
CA VAL A 408 1.16 0.73 -27.70
C VAL A 408 0.54 2.09 -27.36
N LEU A 409 -0.72 2.09 -26.93
CA LEU A 409 -1.41 3.29 -26.47
C LEU A 409 -0.75 3.87 -25.20
N ALA A 410 -0.29 3.04 -24.25
CA ALA A 410 0.43 3.48 -23.05
C ALA A 410 1.67 4.32 -23.41
N PHE A 411 2.53 3.78 -24.28
CA PHE A 411 3.72 4.47 -24.75
C PHE A 411 3.37 5.75 -25.52
N THR A 412 2.34 5.70 -26.36
CA THR A 412 1.89 6.86 -27.13
C THR A 412 1.37 7.97 -26.21
N ILE A 413 0.60 7.61 -25.17
CA ILE A 413 0.07 8.55 -24.16
C ILE A 413 1.22 9.15 -23.34
N LEU A 414 2.21 8.35 -22.93
CA LEU A 414 3.39 8.85 -22.22
C LEU A 414 4.16 9.87 -23.07
N LEU A 415 4.45 9.53 -24.34
CA LEU A 415 5.14 10.42 -25.27
C LEU A 415 4.34 11.70 -25.56
N THR A 416 3.01 11.57 -25.72
CA THR A 416 2.10 12.72 -25.92
C THR A 416 2.09 13.61 -24.69
N GLY A 417 1.98 13.05 -23.49
CA GLY A 417 2.02 13.80 -22.23
C GLY A 417 3.33 14.53 -22.01
N LEU A 418 4.46 13.92 -22.41
CA LEU A 418 5.77 14.59 -22.42
C LEU A 418 5.80 15.74 -23.43
N TRP A 419 5.34 15.51 -24.66
CA TRP A 419 5.30 16.52 -25.71
C TRP A 419 4.41 17.72 -25.36
N VAL A 420 3.22 17.48 -24.79
CA VAL A 420 2.30 18.54 -24.32
C VAL A 420 2.98 19.37 -23.23
N ASN A 421 3.62 18.73 -22.24
CA ASN A 421 4.33 19.43 -21.18
C ASN A 421 5.49 20.29 -21.74
N MET A 422 6.23 19.77 -22.73
CA MET A 422 7.28 20.54 -23.41
C MET A 422 6.72 21.74 -24.19
N ARG A 423 5.65 21.56 -24.97
CA ARG A 423 5.08 22.62 -25.81
C ARG A 423 4.52 23.77 -24.98
N PHE A 424 3.82 23.49 -23.88
CA PHE A 424 3.31 24.53 -22.98
C PHE A 424 4.40 25.29 -22.23
N ARG A 425 5.61 24.74 -22.12
CA ARG A 425 6.77 25.41 -21.52
C ARG A 425 7.60 26.22 -22.52
N ILE A 426 7.64 25.81 -23.79
CA ILE A 426 8.34 26.56 -24.85
C ILE A 426 7.52 27.79 -25.31
N GLY A 427 6.18 27.72 -25.22
CA GLY A 427 5.30 28.83 -25.58
C GLY A 427 5.32 30.02 -24.62
N THR A 428 5.86 29.86 -23.41
CA THR A 428 6.10 30.95 -22.47
C THR A 428 7.54 31.43 -22.65
N GLY A 429 7.73 32.46 -23.46
CA GLY A 429 9.04 33.09 -23.62
C GLY A 429 9.56 33.64 -22.29
N PRO A 430 10.89 33.86 -22.16
CA PRO A 430 11.50 34.39 -20.94
C PRO A 430 10.95 35.77 -20.50
N ASP A 431 10.25 36.48 -21.39
CA ASP A 431 9.78 37.85 -21.16
C ASP A 431 8.47 37.97 -20.34
N GLU A 432 7.78 36.86 -20.03
CA GLU A 432 6.56 36.87 -19.18
C GLU A 432 6.79 36.32 -17.75
N ALA A 433 8.03 35.99 -17.39
CA ALA A 433 8.37 35.40 -16.09
C ALA A 433 9.13 36.33 -15.12
N SER A 434 9.28 37.62 -15.47
CA SER A 434 9.67 38.71 -14.56
C SER A 434 8.43 39.49 -14.12
#